data_AF-A0A0A8YB94-F1
#
_entry.id   AF-A0A0A8YB94-F1
#
_cell.length_a   1.000
_cell.length_b   1.000
_cell.length_c   1.000
_cell.angle_alpha   90.00
_cell.angle_beta   90.00
_cell.angle_gamma   90.00
#
_symmetry.space_group_name_H-M   'P 1'
#
loop_
_entity.id
_entity.type
_entity.pdbx_description
1 polymer ?
#
loop_
_entity_poly.entity_id
_entity_poly.type
_entity_poly.pdbx_seq_one_letter_code
_entity_poly.pdbx_strand_id
1 'polypeptide(L)'
;MISETYFETLPCTYHGSLTGITMACASSARTVGEVNGLGRPENWFLVVFYPLLFIGGAAGIAYGLFIDPVDSPWRAPAMVWAVYMAWAVYMALVSEVKMYIHLFMPHVPCAVLEAVVNVGWLWVGLPAGLVAHHVVFFGQEWMLIAVICGFGILIAGVIRFWAWLVRAYREKVE
;
A
#
# COMPACT_ATOMS: atom_id res chain seq x y z
N MET A 1 47.63 10.33 -62.70
CA MET A 1 48.10 9.13 -61.97
C MET A 1 46.88 8.58 -61.23
N ILE A 2 46.07 7.78 -61.95
CA ILE A 2 45.75 6.34 -61.70
C ILE A 2 44.77 6.17 -60.51
N SER A 3 43.47 6.01 -60.79
CA SER A 3 42.66 4.75 -60.77
C SER A 3 41.97 4.54 -59.41
N GLU A 4 40.66 4.69 -59.27
CA GLU A 4 39.58 3.71 -59.52
C GLU A 4 39.53 2.50 -58.55
N THR A 5 38.47 2.50 -57.71
CA THR A 5 37.55 1.37 -57.34
C THR A 5 37.96 0.19 -56.43
N TYR A 6 36.91 -0.39 -55.84
CA TYR A 6 36.74 -1.67 -55.09
C TYR A 6 36.91 -1.57 -53.55
N PHE A 7 35.85 -1.57 -52.73
CA PHE A 7 34.81 -2.59 -52.46
C PHE A 7 35.38 -3.84 -51.74
N GLU A 8 34.73 -4.17 -50.62
CA GLU A 8 34.70 -5.44 -49.87
C GLU A 8 35.66 -5.76 -48.70
N THR A 9 35.00 -6.13 -47.59
CA THR A 9 35.34 -7.15 -46.57
C THR A 9 36.25 -6.82 -45.35
N LEU A 10 35.59 -6.81 -44.19
CA LEU A 10 36.02 -7.17 -42.81
C LEU A 10 37.26 -8.09 -42.73
N PRO A 11 38.12 -8.06 -41.67
CA PRO A 11 37.68 -8.16 -40.25
C PRO A 11 38.57 -7.45 -39.21
N CYS A 12 37.96 -6.85 -38.18
CA CYS A 12 38.66 -6.58 -36.91
C CYS A 12 37.80 -7.08 -35.75
N THR A 13 38.07 -8.33 -35.38
CA THR A 13 37.89 -8.93 -34.07
C THR A 13 38.05 -7.93 -32.93
N TYR A 14 36.94 -7.51 -32.31
CA TYR A 14 36.93 -6.94 -30.97
C TYR A 14 36.60 -8.05 -29.98
N HIS A 15 37.66 -8.69 -29.49
CA HIS A 15 37.64 -9.51 -28.30
C HIS A 15 37.76 -8.55 -27.10
N GLY A 16 36.64 -8.24 -26.44
CA GLY A 16 36.66 -7.30 -25.32
C GLY A 16 35.29 -6.79 -24.89
N SER A 17 34.49 -7.70 -24.31
CA SER A 17 33.49 -7.46 -23.25
C SER A 17 33.23 -5.99 -22.86
N LEU A 18 32.14 -5.41 -23.39
CA LEU A 18 31.32 -4.36 -22.73
C LEU A 18 29.99 -4.14 -23.48
N THR A 19 29.40 -5.22 -23.99
CA THR A 19 27.96 -5.34 -24.19
C THR A 19 27.32 -5.45 -22.80
N GLY A 20 26.65 -4.40 -22.32
CA GLY A 20 25.80 -4.59 -21.13
C GLY A 20 25.45 -3.39 -20.26
N ILE A 21 25.66 -2.13 -20.66
CA ILE A 21 25.31 -0.98 -19.78
C ILE A 21 24.27 -0.04 -20.40
N THR A 22 23.96 -0.14 -21.69
CA THR A 22 22.87 0.66 -22.32
C THR A 22 21.51 -0.06 -22.36
N MET A 23 21.34 -1.17 -21.62
CA MET A 23 20.09 -1.93 -21.55
C MET A 23 19.63 -2.21 -20.11
N ALA A 24 19.75 -1.23 -19.21
CA ALA A 24 19.31 -1.38 -17.81
C ALA A 24 18.31 -0.29 -17.35
N CYS A 25 17.64 0.40 -18.28
CA CYS A 25 16.56 1.35 -17.94
C CYS A 25 15.22 1.05 -18.62
N ALA A 26 15.10 -0.08 -19.31
CA ALA A 26 13.83 -0.51 -19.91
C ALA A 26 13.09 -1.59 -19.08
N SER A 27 13.67 -2.08 -17.98
CA SER A 27 13.14 -3.22 -17.21
C SER A 27 12.40 -2.84 -15.91
N SER A 28 12.50 -1.61 -15.41
CA SER A 28 11.85 -1.19 -14.15
C SER A 28 10.52 -0.44 -14.30
N ALA A 29 9.96 -0.37 -15.51
CA ALA A 29 8.65 0.25 -15.73
C ALA A 29 7.58 -0.80 -16.00
N ARG A 30 7.62 -1.95 -15.31
CA ARG A 30 6.51 -2.90 -15.40
C ARG A 30 5.27 -2.23 -14.83
N THR A 31 4.30 -1.99 -15.70
CA THR A 31 3.06 -1.30 -15.33
C THR A 31 2.14 -2.27 -14.60
N VAL A 32 1.34 -1.79 -13.65
CA VAL A 32 0.44 -2.65 -12.86
C VAL A 32 -0.50 -3.46 -13.78
N GLY A 33 -0.85 -2.91 -14.95
CA GLY A 33 -1.61 -3.62 -15.98
C GLY A 33 -0.93 -4.86 -16.57
N GLU A 34 0.40 -4.87 -16.72
CA GLU A 34 1.16 -6.00 -17.31
C GLU A 34 1.42 -7.15 -16.33
N VAL A 35 1.28 -6.91 -15.02
CA VAL A 35 1.51 -7.93 -13.97
C VAL A 35 0.20 -8.61 -13.55
N ASN A 36 -0.94 -8.01 -13.89
CA ASN A 36 -2.24 -8.47 -13.45
C ASN A 36 -2.77 -9.59 -14.34
N GLY A 37 -2.48 -10.83 -13.95
CA GLY A 37 -3.08 -12.04 -14.50
C GLY A 37 -4.44 -12.42 -13.89
N LEU A 38 -4.98 -11.63 -12.95
CA LEU A 38 -6.27 -11.89 -12.29
C LEU A 38 -7.41 -11.18 -13.01
N GLY A 39 -8.54 -11.88 -13.15
CA GLY A 39 -9.72 -11.35 -13.83
C GLY A 39 -10.31 -10.14 -13.09
N ARG A 40 -10.79 -9.15 -13.86
CA ARG A 40 -11.51 -7.97 -13.34
C ARG A 40 -12.54 -8.28 -12.24
N PRO A 41 -13.39 -9.34 -12.31
CA PRO A 41 -14.36 -9.64 -11.25
C PRO A 41 -13.76 -10.15 -9.93
N GLU A 42 -12.62 -10.86 -9.96
CA GLU A 42 -11.96 -11.38 -8.75
C GLU A 42 -11.40 -10.25 -7.90
N ASN A 43 -10.88 -9.19 -8.54
CA ASN A 43 -10.39 -8.00 -7.84
C ASN A 43 -11.53 -7.26 -7.12
N TRP A 44 -12.74 -7.17 -7.70
CA TRP A 44 -13.88 -6.49 -7.07
C TRP A 44 -14.37 -7.20 -5.80
N PHE A 45 -14.35 -8.53 -5.79
CA PHE A 45 -14.68 -9.27 -4.58
C PHE A 45 -13.73 -8.92 -3.44
N LEU A 46 -12.43 -8.81 -3.73
CA LEU A 46 -11.43 -8.40 -2.75
C LEU A 46 -11.67 -6.96 -2.28
N VAL A 47 -12.10 -6.03 -3.15
CA VAL A 47 -12.47 -4.64 -2.76
C VAL A 47 -13.50 -4.60 -1.67
N VAL A 48 -14.53 -5.44 -1.75
CA VAL A 48 -15.61 -5.45 -0.76
C VAL A 48 -15.22 -6.28 0.47
N PHE A 49 -14.53 -7.40 0.24
CA PHE A 49 -14.25 -8.38 1.29
C PHE A 49 -13.15 -7.92 2.26
N TYR A 50 -12.09 -7.24 1.80
CA TYR A 50 -10.99 -6.81 2.66
C TYR A 50 -11.40 -5.79 3.72
N PRO A 51 -12.09 -4.68 3.38
CA PRO A 51 -12.61 -3.74 4.38
C PRO A 51 -13.53 -4.41 5.41
N LEU A 52 -14.41 -5.31 4.95
CA LEU A 52 -15.31 -6.06 5.82
C LEU A 52 -14.57 -7.00 6.76
N LEU A 53 -13.51 -7.65 6.29
CA LEU A 53 -12.65 -8.49 7.13
C LEU A 53 -12.00 -7.69 8.25
N PHE A 54 -11.46 -6.50 7.95
CA PHE A 54 -10.82 -5.65 8.95
C PHE A 54 -11.81 -5.08 9.96
N ILE A 55 -12.95 -4.56 9.48
CA ILE A 55 -14.00 -4.00 10.35
C ILE A 55 -14.62 -5.11 11.20
N GLY A 56 -14.99 -6.24 10.59
CA GLY A 56 -15.58 -7.38 11.28
C GLY A 56 -14.62 -8.03 12.28
N GLY A 57 -13.34 -8.18 11.92
CA GLY A 57 -12.30 -8.69 12.81
C GLY A 57 -12.08 -7.79 14.02
N ALA A 58 -11.97 -6.48 13.81
CA ALA A 58 -11.81 -5.51 14.89
C ALA A 58 -13.05 -5.44 15.79
N ALA A 59 -14.26 -5.49 15.21
CA ALA A 59 -15.50 -5.57 15.95
C ALA A 59 -15.58 -6.84 16.81
N GLY A 60 -15.17 -7.99 16.26
CA GLY A 60 -15.12 -9.27 16.98
C GLY A 60 -14.15 -9.22 18.17
N ILE A 61 -12.96 -8.66 17.99
CA ILE A 61 -11.99 -8.47 19.08
C ILE A 61 -12.55 -7.54 20.16
N ALA A 62 -13.11 -6.39 19.77
CA ALA A 62 -13.69 -5.43 20.69
C ALA A 62 -14.91 -6.00 21.45
N TYR A 63 -15.71 -6.85 20.79
CA TYR A 63 -16.84 -7.56 21.38
C TYR A 63 -16.39 -8.63 22.37
N GLY A 64 -15.35 -9.41 22.04
CA GLY A 64 -14.77 -10.39 22.96
C GLY A 64 -14.27 -9.73 24.26
N LEU A 65 -13.60 -8.58 24.13
CA LEU A 65 -13.15 -7.78 25.27
C LEU A 65 -14.29 -7.15 26.07
N PHE A 66 -15.48 -7.02 25.48
CA PHE A 66 -16.68 -6.53 26.17
C PHE A 66 -17.36 -7.62 26.98
N ILE A 67 -17.46 -8.85 26.45
CA ILE A 67 -18.07 -9.99 27.15
C ILE A 67 -17.21 -10.47 28.30
N ASP A 68 -15.90 -10.60 28.07
CA ASP A 68 -14.94 -11.05 29.08
C ASP A 68 -14.02 -9.88 29.45
N PRO A 69 -14.49 -8.94 30.30
CA PRO A 69 -13.70 -7.80 30.70
C PRO A 69 -12.49 -8.27 31.49
N VAL A 70 -11.29 -7.99 30.97
CA VAL A 70 -10.07 -8.03 31.78
C VAL A 70 -10.24 -7.01 32.90
N ASP A 71 -10.07 -7.39 34.17
CA ASP A 71 -10.34 -6.67 35.44
C ASP A 71 -9.69 -5.29 35.60
N SER A 72 -9.89 -4.39 34.63
CA SER A 72 -9.23 -3.10 34.51
C SER A 72 -10.28 -1.99 34.66
N PRO A 73 -10.31 -1.29 35.82
CA PRO A 73 -11.35 -0.31 36.14
C PRO A 73 -11.43 0.91 35.21
N TRP A 74 -10.39 1.16 34.41
CA TRP A 74 -10.23 2.34 33.54
C TRP A 74 -10.60 2.09 32.07
N ARG A 75 -11.04 0.88 31.71
CA ARG A 75 -11.43 0.56 30.33
C ARG A 75 -12.89 0.94 30.08
N ALA A 76 -13.14 2.20 29.76
CA ALA A 76 -14.42 2.59 29.18
C ALA A 76 -14.63 1.78 27.87
N PRO A 77 -15.64 0.90 27.78
CA PRO A 77 -15.80 0.00 26.64
C PRO A 77 -15.87 0.75 25.29
N ALA A 78 -16.47 1.95 25.31
CA ALA A 78 -16.55 2.84 24.16
C ALA A 78 -15.18 3.29 23.63
N MET A 79 -14.19 3.56 24.50
CA MET A 79 -12.85 3.99 24.07
C MET A 79 -12.06 2.84 23.46
N VAL A 80 -12.15 1.65 24.04
CA VAL A 80 -11.52 0.44 23.47
C VAL A 80 -12.10 0.14 22.09
N TRP A 81 -13.41 0.20 21.95
CA TRP A 81 -14.09 0.09 20.65
C TRP A 81 -13.61 1.15 19.66
N ALA A 82 -13.49 2.40 20.08
CA ALA A 82 -13.03 3.48 19.21
C ALA A 82 -11.59 3.26 18.70
N VAL A 83 -10.67 2.76 19.53
CA VAL A 83 -9.29 2.45 19.13
C VAL A 83 -9.26 1.36 18.06
N TYR A 84 -9.95 0.24 18.29
CA TYR A 84 -9.96 -0.87 17.33
C TYR A 84 -10.65 -0.51 16.02
N MET A 85 -11.76 0.23 16.09
CA MET A 85 -12.45 0.71 14.90
C MET A 85 -11.60 1.72 14.11
N ALA A 86 -10.89 2.63 14.78
CA ALA A 86 -10.00 3.57 14.10
C ALA A 86 -8.86 2.85 13.37
N TRP A 87 -8.27 1.82 13.99
CA TRP A 87 -7.26 0.98 13.32
C TRP A 87 -7.85 0.20 12.13
N ALA A 88 -9.04 -0.38 12.29
CA ALA A 88 -9.71 -1.12 11.22
C ALA A 88 -10.04 -0.24 10.02
N VAL A 89 -10.56 0.97 10.27
CA VAL A 89 -10.84 1.98 9.23
C VAL A 89 -9.56 2.39 8.52
N TYR A 90 -8.47 2.59 9.26
CA TYR A 90 -7.17 2.87 8.65
C TYR A 90 -6.72 1.74 7.70
N MET A 91 -6.77 0.48 8.15
CA MET A 91 -6.38 -0.68 7.33
C MET A 91 -7.29 -0.85 6.12
N ALA A 92 -8.60 -0.67 6.30
CA ALA A 92 -9.58 -0.70 5.22
C ALA A 92 -9.25 0.36 4.15
N LEU A 93 -9.00 1.62 4.55
CA LEU A 93 -8.64 2.69 3.63
C LEU A 93 -7.33 2.42 2.88
N VAL A 94 -6.29 1.91 3.55
CA VAL A 94 -5.03 1.53 2.87
C VAL A 94 -5.29 0.43 1.83
N SER A 95 -6.15 -0.55 2.15
CA SER A 95 -6.52 -1.61 1.22
C SER A 95 -7.33 -1.09 0.02
N GLU A 96 -8.24 -0.14 0.23
CA GLU A 96 -9.01 0.52 -0.83
C GLU A 96 -8.11 1.32 -1.76
N VAL A 97 -7.15 2.10 -1.23
CA VAL A 97 -6.20 2.86 -2.05
C VAL A 97 -5.34 1.93 -2.90
N LYS A 98 -4.86 0.81 -2.33
CA LYS A 98 -4.14 -0.23 -3.07
C LYS A 98 -4.97 -0.75 -4.25
N MET A 99 -6.22 -1.10 -3.99
CA MET A 99 -7.12 -1.61 -5.03
C MET A 99 -7.50 -0.56 -6.05
N TYR A 100 -7.68 0.68 -5.63
CA TYR A 100 -7.98 1.79 -6.52
C TYR A 100 -6.85 1.98 -7.53
N ILE A 101 -5.59 1.99 -7.07
CA ILE A 101 -4.42 2.04 -7.95
C ILE A 101 -4.42 0.84 -8.91
N HIS A 102 -4.69 -0.35 -8.37
CA HIS A 102 -4.68 -1.60 -9.14
C HIS A 102 -5.74 -1.67 -10.24
N LEU A 103 -6.94 -1.17 -9.95
CA LEU A 103 -8.12 -1.33 -10.81
C LEU A 103 -8.32 -0.15 -11.78
N PHE A 104 -7.99 1.06 -11.34
CA PHE A 104 -8.27 2.30 -12.10
C PHE A 104 -7.00 2.98 -12.65
N MET A 105 -5.82 2.51 -12.24
CA MET A 105 -4.57 3.19 -12.57
C MET A 105 -3.52 2.21 -13.11
N PRO A 106 -3.79 1.55 -14.26
CA PRO A 106 -2.90 0.55 -14.84
C PRO A 106 -1.51 1.11 -15.22
N HIS A 107 -1.42 2.42 -15.45
CA HIS A 107 -0.19 3.14 -15.80
C HIS A 107 0.68 3.56 -14.60
N VAL A 108 0.25 3.31 -13.36
CA VAL A 108 1.06 3.63 -12.18
C VAL A 108 2.24 2.66 -12.10
N PRO A 109 3.47 3.15 -11.85
CA PRO A 109 4.62 2.26 -11.67
C PRO A 109 4.41 1.36 -10.45
N CYS A 110 4.70 0.07 -10.59
CA CYS A 110 4.58 -0.92 -9.51
C CYS A 110 5.31 -0.51 -8.22
N ALA A 111 6.39 0.28 -8.32
CA ALA A 111 7.11 0.83 -7.17
C ALA A 111 6.21 1.68 -6.25
N VAL A 112 5.25 2.42 -6.79
CA VAL A 112 4.30 3.23 -5.99
C VAL A 112 3.31 2.32 -5.26
N LEU A 113 2.82 1.27 -5.92
CA LEU A 113 1.94 0.28 -5.31
C LEU A 113 2.66 -0.49 -4.20
N GLU A 114 3.89 -0.92 -4.45
CA GLU A 114 4.73 -1.62 -3.49
C GLU A 114 5.06 -0.72 -2.29
N ALA A 115 5.37 0.56 -2.52
CA ALA A 115 5.57 1.52 -1.44
C ALA A 115 4.32 1.70 -0.57
N VAL A 116 3.13 1.76 -1.17
CA VAL A 116 1.86 1.87 -0.41
C VAL A 116 1.63 0.62 0.44
N VAL A 117 1.84 -0.58 -0.11
CA VAL A 117 1.65 -1.83 0.62
C VAL A 117 2.70 -1.99 1.72
N ASN A 118 3.97 -1.80 1.38
CA ASN A 118 5.06 -2.00 2.32
C ASN A 118 4.99 -0.95 3.44
N VAL A 119 4.90 0.34 3.10
CA VAL A 119 4.91 1.40 4.11
C VAL A 119 3.58 1.48 4.86
N GLY A 120 2.46 1.56 4.14
CA GLY A 120 1.14 1.74 4.76
C GLY A 120 0.70 0.53 5.58
N TRP A 121 0.92 -0.68 5.07
CA TRP A 121 0.42 -1.89 5.72
C TRP A 121 1.43 -2.50 6.69
N LEU A 122 2.65 -2.80 6.21
CA LEU A 122 3.67 -3.52 6.98
C LEU A 122 4.42 -2.63 7.98
N TRP A 123 4.85 -1.44 7.58
CA TRP A 123 5.67 -0.58 8.44
C TRP A 123 4.88 0.34 9.35
N VAL A 124 3.69 0.79 8.92
CA VAL A 124 2.87 1.71 9.72
C VAL A 124 1.69 0.96 10.34
N GLY A 125 0.87 0.28 9.54
CA GLY A 125 -0.37 -0.32 10.02
C GLY A 125 -0.18 -1.41 11.07
N LEU A 126 0.70 -2.39 10.83
CA LEU A 126 0.94 -3.49 11.76
C LEU A 126 1.55 -2.99 13.08
N PRO A 127 2.65 -2.22 13.08
CA PRO A 127 3.20 -1.64 14.31
C PRO A 127 2.21 -0.72 15.04
N ALA A 128 1.47 0.11 14.34
CA ALA A 128 0.43 0.95 14.96
C ALA A 128 -0.67 0.10 15.62
N GLY A 129 -1.06 -1.02 15.02
CA GLY A 129 -1.98 -1.98 15.61
C GLY A 129 -1.43 -2.64 16.87
N LEU A 130 -0.16 -3.05 16.86
CA LEU A 130 0.51 -3.62 18.04
C LEU A 130 0.61 -2.61 19.18
N VAL A 131 0.98 -1.37 18.89
CA VAL A 131 1.01 -0.28 19.87
C VAL A 131 -0.39 -0.03 20.43
N ALA A 132 -1.40 0.09 19.57
CA ALA A 132 -2.79 0.27 19.98
C ALA A 132 -3.26 -0.87 20.89
N HIS A 133 -2.92 -2.13 20.56
CA HIS A 133 -3.22 -3.29 21.38
C HIS A 133 -2.55 -3.18 22.76
N HIS A 134 -1.24 -2.90 22.82
CA HIS A 134 -0.54 -2.71 24.09
C HIS A 134 -1.15 -1.59 24.94
N VAL A 135 -1.51 -0.47 24.32
CA VAL A 135 -2.15 0.66 25.01
C VAL A 135 -3.53 0.27 25.53
N VAL A 136 -4.31 -0.54 24.81
CA VAL A 136 -5.59 -1.07 25.30
C VAL A 136 -5.40 -1.94 26.54
N PHE A 137 -4.31 -2.73 26.61
CA PHE A 137 -4.09 -3.63 27.75
C PHE A 137 -3.47 -2.95 28.97
N PHE A 138 -2.48 -2.09 28.77
CA PHE A 138 -1.62 -1.54 29.83
C PHE A 138 -1.66 -0.02 29.96
N GLY A 139 -2.32 0.67 29.02
CA GLY A 139 -2.33 2.12 28.94
C GLY A 139 -3.33 2.79 29.87
N GLN A 140 -3.17 4.10 29.98
CA GLN A 140 -4.08 5.01 30.67
C GLN A 140 -5.03 5.69 29.66
N GLU A 141 -6.10 6.32 30.14
CA GLU A 141 -7.11 6.95 29.27
C GLU A 141 -6.52 7.98 28.29
N TRP A 142 -5.58 8.81 28.74
CA TRP A 142 -4.91 9.80 27.89
C TRP A 142 -4.10 9.16 26.74
N MET A 143 -3.56 7.95 26.95
CA MET A 143 -2.83 7.21 25.93
C MET A 143 -3.79 6.68 24.85
N LEU A 144 -4.99 6.22 25.24
CA LEU A 144 -6.03 5.80 24.30
C LEU A 144 -6.46 6.96 23.41
N ILE A 145 -6.68 8.14 24.01
CA ILE A 145 -7.01 9.37 23.26
C ILE A 145 -5.90 9.72 22.28
N ALA A 146 -4.63 9.69 22.72
CA ALA A 146 -3.49 9.97 21.85
C ALA A 146 -3.41 8.99 20.66
N VAL A 147 -3.67 7.70 20.88
CA VAL A 147 -3.71 6.67 19.83
C VAL A 147 -4.84 6.93 18.83
N ILE A 148 -6.05 7.25 19.31
CA ILE A 148 -7.20 7.59 18.44
C ILE A 148 -6.85 8.81 17.57
N CYS A 149 -6.32 9.87 18.17
CA CYS A 149 -5.87 11.06 17.44
C CYS A 149 -4.78 10.71 16.41
N GLY A 150 -3.84 9.85 16.77
CA GLY A 150 -2.81 9.34 15.87
C GLY A 150 -3.41 8.65 14.64
N PHE A 151 -4.39 7.75 14.83
CA PHE A 151 -5.11 7.14 13.71
C PHE A 151 -5.87 8.17 12.87
N GLY A 152 -6.49 9.18 13.49
CA GLY A 152 -7.12 10.28 12.75
C GLY A 152 -6.15 11.00 11.81
N ILE A 153 -4.94 11.28 12.27
CA ILE A 153 -3.88 11.90 11.46
C ILE A 153 -3.45 10.96 10.32
N LEU A 154 -3.25 9.68 10.62
CA LEU A 154 -2.88 8.68 9.61
C LEU A 154 -3.95 8.54 8.53
N ILE A 155 -5.22 8.45 8.92
CA ILE A 155 -6.37 8.39 8.01
C ILE A 155 -6.41 9.65 7.13
N ALA A 156 -6.30 10.84 7.71
CA ALA A 156 -6.26 12.09 6.95
C ALA A 156 -5.09 12.13 5.96
N GLY A 157 -3.92 11.61 6.35
CA GLY A 157 -2.75 11.45 5.49
C GLY A 157 -3.03 10.54 4.29
N VAL A 158 -3.63 9.36 4.52
CA VAL A 158 -4.01 8.42 3.45
C VAL A 158 -5.04 9.03 2.51
N ILE A 159 -6.06 9.71 3.03
CA ILE A 159 -7.07 10.40 2.20
C ILE A 159 -6.42 11.50 1.35
N ARG A 160 -5.53 12.30 1.93
CA ARG A 160 -4.82 13.36 1.20
C ARG A 160 -3.93 12.78 0.11
N PHE A 161 -3.20 11.70 0.42
CA PHE A 161 -2.39 10.99 -0.55
C PHE A 161 -3.24 10.42 -1.69
N TRP A 162 -4.39 9.82 -1.36
CA TRP A 162 -5.33 9.32 -2.35
C TRP A 162 -5.86 10.43 -3.25
N ALA A 163 -6.31 11.56 -2.68
CA ALA A 163 -6.77 12.71 -3.45
C ALA A 163 -5.67 13.27 -4.38
N TRP A 164 -4.42 13.29 -3.92
CA TRP A 164 -3.27 13.66 -4.74
C TRP A 164 -3.04 12.68 -5.88
N LEU A 165 -3.08 11.37 -5.63
CA LEU A 165 -2.97 10.33 -6.68
C LEU A 165 -4.04 10.51 -7.76
N VAL A 166 -5.30 10.71 -7.36
CA VAL A 166 -6.40 10.90 -8.32
C VAL A 166 -6.12 12.10 -9.22
N ARG A 167 -5.59 13.21 -8.69
CA ARG A 167 -5.27 14.41 -9.47
C ARG A 167 -4.08 14.17 -10.40
N ALA A 168 -2.96 13.70 -9.85
CA ALA A 168 -1.68 13.58 -10.57
C ALA A 168 -1.73 12.61 -11.77
N TYR A 169 -2.61 11.62 -11.73
CA TYR A 169 -2.70 10.60 -12.77
C TYR A 169 -3.97 10.71 -13.64
N ARG A 170 -4.98 11.48 -13.22
CA ARG A 170 -6.14 11.79 -14.09
C ARG A 170 -5.77 12.77 -15.19
N GLU A 171 -4.89 13.74 -14.91
CA GLU A 171 -4.40 14.73 -15.88
C GLU A 171 -3.53 14.14 -17.01
N LYS A 172 -3.06 12.89 -16.88
CA LYS A 172 -2.24 12.22 -17.90
C LYS A 172 -3.05 11.42 -18.93
N VAL A 173 -4.38 11.44 -18.82
CA VAL A 173 -5.30 10.66 -19.67
C VAL A 173 -6.10 11.55 -20.62
N GLU A 174 -6.07 12.87 -20.44
CA GLU A 174 -6.61 13.87 -21.39
C GLU A 174 -5.49 14.44 -22.28
#